data_AF-A0A3D0EV31-F1
#
_entry.id   AF-A0A3D0EV31-F1
#
_cell.length_a   1.000
_cell.length_b   1.000
_cell.length_c   1.000
_cell.angle_alpha   90.00
_cell.angle_beta   90.00
_cell.angle_gamma   90.00
#
_symmetry.space_group_name_H-M   'P 1'
#
loop_
_entity.id
_entity.type
_entity.pdbx_description
1 polymer ?
#
loop_
_entity_poly.entity_id
_entity_poly.type
_entity_poly.pdbx_seq_one_letter_code
_entity_poly.pdbx_strand_id
1 'polypeptide(L)' 'MGLTGAVPSAILPNEILDALRCARAHPSLSQSPMNSENNQNNKINIPLNTRAKPLFDLLERAQARNCEVMWR' A
#
# COMPACT_ATOMS: atom_id res chain seq x y z
N MET A 1 -3.19 28.72 13.12
CA MET A 1 -3.26 27.94 11.87
C MET A 1 -3.28 26.48 12.27
N GLY A 2 -4.48 25.90 12.36
CA GLY A 2 -4.69 24.54 12.87
C GLY A 2 -4.31 23.53 11.80
N LEU A 3 -3.30 22.72 12.09
CA LEU A 3 -3.00 21.51 11.34
C LEU A 3 -4.25 20.63 11.42
N THR A 4 -4.81 20.35 10.25
CA THR A 4 -6.04 19.58 10.05
C THR A 4 -5.99 18.28 10.85
N GLY A 5 -6.89 18.14 11.83
CA GLY A 5 -7.09 16.94 12.62
C GLY A 5 -7.64 15.77 11.77
N ALA A 6 -7.66 14.52 12.26
CA ALA A 6 -7.74 14.16 13.67
C ALA A 6 -7.11 12.79 14.04
N VAL A 7 -6.39 12.11 13.14
CA VAL A 7 -5.59 10.92 13.47
C VAL A 7 -4.31 10.94 12.62
N PRO A 8 -3.10 10.95 13.20
CA PRO A 8 -1.84 11.03 12.44
C PRO A 8 -1.61 9.84 11.48
N SER A 9 -2.41 8.78 11.61
CA SER A 9 -2.37 7.55 10.81
C SER A 9 -3.50 7.46 9.77
N ALA A 10 -4.32 8.50 9.61
CA ALA A 10 -5.43 8.52 8.67
C ALA A 10 -5.03 9.12 7.32
N ILE A 11 -5.41 8.45 6.23
CA ILE A 11 -5.33 8.98 4.87
C ILE A 11 -6.70 9.55 4.52
N LEU A 12 -6.77 10.85 4.25
CA LEU A 12 -8.02 11.51 3.86
C LEU A 12 -8.44 11.08 2.45
N PRO A 13 -9.75 11.08 2.13
CA PRO A 13 -10.26 10.69 0.81
C PRO A 13 -9.57 11.39 -0.36
N ASN A 14 -9.24 12.68 -0.20
CA ASN A 14 -8.60 13.50 -1.21
C ASN A 14 -7.12 13.15 -1.41
N GLU A 15 -6.47 12.58 -0.40
CA GLU A 15 -5.06 12.19 -0.42
C GLU A 15 -4.86 10.77 -0.96
N ILE A 16 -5.92 9.95 -1.03
CA ILE A 16 -5.85 8.55 -1.49
C ILE A 16 -5.29 8.45 -2.91
N LEU A 17 -5.68 9.36 -3.80
CA LEU A 17 -5.18 9.38 -5.18
C LEU A 17 -3.67 9.59 -5.25
N ASP A 18 -3.16 10.55 -4.47
CA ASP A 18 -1.74 10.84 -4.39
C ASP A 18 -0.98 9.70 -3.72
N ALA A 19 -1.54 9.13 -2.65
CA ALA A 19 -0.99 7.96 -1.98
C ALA A 19 -0.89 6.75 -2.91
N LEU A 20 -1.91 6.47 -3.73
CA LEU A 20 -1.90 5.39 -4.72
C LEU A 20 -0.81 5.60 -5.77
N ARG A 21 -0.66 6.83 -6.27
CA ARG A 21 0.38 7.18 -7.24
C ARG A 21 1.78 7.00 -6.66
N CYS A 22 2.02 7.51 -5.45
CA CYS A 22 3.30 7.37 -4.74
C CYS A 22 3.61 5.90 -4.44
N ALA A 23 2.62 5.13 -3.97
CA ALA A 23 2.78 3.72 -3.67
C ALA A 23 3.14 2.91 -4.93
N ARG A 24 2.46 3.14 -6.06
CA ARG A 24 2.76 2.45 -7.33
C ARG A 24 4.11 2.82 -7.92
N ALA A 25 4.56 4.06 -7.74
CA ALA A 25 5.85 4.54 -8.22
C ALA A 25 7.04 4.05 -7.36
N HIS A 26 6.78 3.38 -6.22
CA HIS A 26 7.84 2.98 -5.32
C HIS A 26 8.74 1.89 -5.94
N PRO A 27 10.08 2.09 -5.99
CA PRO A 27 11.00 1.20 -6.70
C PRO A 27 10.97 -0.24 -6.16
N SER A 28 10.67 -0.42 -4.88
CA SER A 28 10.55 -1.76 -4.26
C SER A 28 9.39 -2.61 -4.79
N LEU A 29 8.38 -2.01 -5.44
CA LEU A 29 7.32 -2.78 -6.12
C LEU A 29 7.69 -3.15 -7.56
N SER A 30 8.51 -2.32 -8.22
CA SER A 30 9.05 -2.61 -9.57
C SER A 30 10.20 -3.61 -9.54
N GLN A 31 10.93 -3.70 -8.43
CA GLN A 31 11.92 -4.75 -8.19
C GLN A 31 11.21 -6.08 -7.93
N SER A 32 10.73 -6.72 -9.00
CA SER A 32 10.46 -8.15 -8.98
C SER A 32 11.79 -8.86 -8.69
N PRO A 33 11.91 -9.68 -7.62
CA PRO A 33 13.08 -10.51 -7.45
C PRO A 33 13.04 -11.59 -8.53
N MET A 34 13.67 -11.30 -9.66
CA MET A 34 14.09 -12.31 -10.61
C MET A 34 15.22 -13.09 -9.91
N ASN A 35 14.93 -14.36 -9.60
CA ASN A 35 15.83 -15.36 -9.01
C ASN A 35 16.30 -15.17 -7.57
N SER A 36 15.78 -16.03 -6.70
CA SER A 36 16.64 -16.83 -5.82
C SER A 36 16.06 -18.23 -5.76
N GLU A 37 16.46 -19.03 -6.74
CA GLU A 37 16.50 -20.48 -6.54
C GLU A 37 17.38 -20.75 -5.31
N ASN A 38 17.02 -21.81 -4.58
CA ASN A 38 17.81 -22.41 -3.51
C ASN A 38 17.65 -21.83 -2.10
N ASN A 39 16.56 -22.20 -1.41
CA ASN A 39 16.71 -22.65 -0.03
C ASN A 39 15.56 -23.55 0.42
N GLN A 40 15.92 -24.79 0.75
CA GLN A 40 15.07 -25.86 1.27
C GLN A 40 14.61 -25.57 2.71
N ASN A 41 13.87 -24.48 2.93
CA ASN A 41 13.30 -24.21 4.25
C ASN A 41 11.99 -23.41 4.15
N ASN A 42 10.91 -24.12 3.82
CA ASN A 42 9.51 -23.90 4.23
C ASN A 42 9.01 -22.46 4.52
N LYS A 43 9.47 -21.45 3.78
CA LYS A 43 8.97 -20.08 3.83
C LYS A 43 8.63 -19.66 2.42
N ILE A 44 7.34 -19.76 2.08
CA ILE A 44 6.80 -19.31 0.81
C ILE A 44 7.16 -17.82 0.65
N ASN A 45 8.13 -17.51 -0.20
CA ASN A 45 8.55 -16.13 -0.45
C ASN A 45 7.57 -15.51 -1.46
N ILE A 46 6.46 -14.99 -0.95
CA ILE A 46 5.45 -14.31 -1.78
C ILE A 46 6.05 -12.97 -2.25
N PRO A 47 6.02 -12.61 -3.54
CA PRO A 47 6.53 -11.32 -4.01
C PRO A 47 5.83 -10.13 -3.31
N LEU A 48 6.56 -9.05 -3.04
CA LEU A 48 6.03 -7.87 -2.35
C LEU A 48 4.83 -7.26 -3.09
N ASN A 49 4.88 -7.22 -4.42
CA ASN A 49 3.77 -6.76 -5.26
C ASN A 49 2.48 -7.56 -4.98
N THR A 50 2.59 -8.89 -4.86
CA THR A 50 1.46 -9.76 -4.52
C THR A 50 0.93 -9.48 -3.11
N ARG A 51 1.81 -9.22 -2.13
CA ARG A 51 1.41 -8.91 -0.75
C ARG A 51 0.79 -7.52 -0.60
N ALA A 52 1.16 -6.56 -1.45
CA ALA A 52 0.63 -5.19 -1.43
C ALA A 52 -0.76 -5.08 -2.08
N LYS A 53 -1.19 -6.09 -2.84
CA LYS A 53 -2.47 -6.10 -3.57
C LYS A 53 -3.71 -5.80 -2.68
N PRO A 54 -3.86 -6.36 -1.47
CA PRO A 54 -4.99 -6.04 -0.59
C PRO A 54 -5.02 -4.57 -0.16
N LEU A 55 -3.85 -3.95 0.01
CA LEU A 55 -3.76 -2.53 0.39
C LEU A 55 -4.18 -1.61 -0.77
N PHE A 56 -3.81 -1.95 -2.00
CA PHE A 56 -4.28 -1.23 -3.19
C PHE A 56 -5.80 -1.34 -3.36
N ASP A 57 -6.36 -2.55 -3.23
CA ASP A 57 -7.81 -2.76 -3.33
C ASP A 57 -8.57 -2.01 -2.22
N LEU A 58 -8.02 -1.96 -1.00
CA LEU A 58 -8.60 -1.17 0.09
C LEU A 58 -8.63 0.33 -0.26
N LEU A 59 -7.51 0.88 -0.74
CA LEU A 59 -7.42 2.29 -1.12
C LEU A 59 -8.34 2.63 -2.29
N GLU A 60 -8.44 1.78 -3.31
CA GLU A 60 -9.37 1.97 -4.44
C GLU A 60 -10.84 1.97 -3.98
N ARG A 61 -11.21 1.04 -3.08
CA ARG A 61 -12.56 1.01 -2.49
C ARG A 61 -12.84 2.23 -1.62
N ALA A 62 -11.86 2.68 -0.85
CA ALA A 62 -11.98 3.84 0.00
C ALA A 62 -12.14 5.13 -0.83
N GLN A 63 -11.41 5.24 -1.93
CA GLN A 63 -11.58 6.30 -2.91
C GLN A 63 -13.00 6.30 -3.50
N ALA A 64 -13.49 5.14 -3.96
CA ALA A 64 -14.82 5.01 -4.56
C ALA A 64 -15.95 5.38 -3.57
N ARG A 65 -15.73 5.17 -2.27
CA ARG A 65 -16.67 5.51 -1.21
C ARG A 65 -16.43 6.88 -0.57
N ASN A 66 -15.41 7.61 -1.04
CA ASN A 66 -14.96 8.87 -0.46
C ASN A 66 -14.75 8.79 1.06
N CYS A 67 -14.16 7.70 1.55
CA CYS A 67 -13.97 7.46 2.98
C CYS A 67 -12.48 7.46 3.38
N GLU A 68 -12.22 7.87 4.60
CA GLU A 68 -10.88 7.86 5.18
C GLU A 68 -10.39 6.44 5.46
N VAL A 69 -9.07 6.23 5.35
CA VAL A 69 -8.42 4.97 5.70
C VAL A 69 -7.59 5.19 6.95
N MET A 70 -7.82 4.40 8.00
CA MET A 70 -7.09 4.50 9.26
C MET A 70 -6.48 3.17 9.67
N TRP A 71 -5.34 3.23 10.35
CA TRP A 71 -4.69 2.09 11.00
C TRP A 71 -4.72 2.29 12.52
N ARG A 72 -5.08 1.24 13.26
CA ARG A 72 -5.05 1.20 14.74
C ARG A 72 -3.90 0.33 15.22
#